data_AF-A0A2E0V520-F1
#
_entry.id   AF-A0A2E0V520-F1
#
_cell.length_a   1.000
_cell.length_b   1.000
_cell.length_c   1.000
_cell.angle_alpha   90.00
_cell.angle_beta   90.00
_cell.angle_gamma   90.00
#
_symmetry.space_group_name_H-M   'P 1'
#
loop_
_entity.id
_entity.type
_entity.pdbx_description
1 polymer ?
#
loop_
_entity_poly.entity_id
_entity_poly.type
_entity_poly.pdbx_seq_one_letter_code
_entity_poly.pdbx_strand_id
1 'polypeptide(L)'
;YPPHRLPRQGKSSDNSGVASFSHTIRPKSRQDSIPPYQLISFDPETEQYVTSLTPPIPFASDYPASAFSRSTIRPPGLDTPIEEMESILGVIMPGSNPDSRFNFWRLWHVLPGLLALALVIRIISTRIIPHFAPPKRQLELREDLASLARNKGDSREFLRATGSFIEQWIPEEARDEEIRQLLTRRDQHCYSLQPDNPEIQEPERQATIGHLRRLILEITSILTFLAFLAPCEMHASSVTSIEKSLCQQAQGAWDRNDYHLALNLYHKAHDNTPLSADILYNIGNCYFKISEHGLAALYYRRALHQNPAHPEALQNLAFLTRETGAIAIEYPNYKNWIGVASSSLYLNVMTGGLWVSLLSILSFLYLQRWTRFPVTALYLGSAFALLGGTGLLLYPSSNDFAPAHEQAVMINKEPIVANNEATTVTDGANSLQVDSKRVITVPPGNLCRLIAKRGKWAYIELPNHVRGWVPSEFTYPILPMGRVRHEMRQEGS
;
A
#
# COMPACT_ATOMS: atom_id res chain seq x y z
N TYR A 1 38.16 -21.88 -59.39
CA TYR A 1 39.32 -20.97 -59.31
C TYR A 1 40.50 -21.63 -59.99
N PRO A 2 41.01 -21.11 -61.11
CA PRO A 2 42.10 -21.77 -61.83
C PRO A 2 43.46 -21.50 -61.16
N PRO A 3 44.42 -22.44 -61.25
CA PRO A 3 45.73 -22.36 -60.63
C PRO A 3 46.74 -21.73 -61.61
N HIS A 4 46.97 -20.42 -61.49
CA HIS A 4 48.11 -19.78 -62.13
C HIS A 4 48.82 -18.88 -61.11
N ARG A 5 49.84 -19.41 -60.44
CA ARG A 5 50.86 -18.60 -59.76
C ARG A 5 51.73 -17.98 -60.86
N LEU A 6 51.61 -16.67 -61.07
CA LEU A 6 52.58 -15.91 -61.84
C LEU A 6 53.93 -15.89 -61.08
N PRO A 7 55.07 -16.01 -61.76
CA PRO A 7 56.38 -15.94 -61.12
C PRO A 7 56.64 -14.54 -60.57
N ARG A 8 57.06 -14.43 -59.30
CA ARG A 8 57.51 -13.18 -58.68
C ARG A 8 58.79 -12.69 -59.37
N GLN A 9 58.65 -11.82 -60.37
CA GLN A 9 59.73 -10.95 -60.84
C GLN A 9 59.42 -9.52 -60.39
N GLY A 10 60.01 -9.15 -59.25
CA GLY A 10 59.98 -7.80 -58.71
C GLY A 10 60.79 -7.76 -57.42
N LYS A 11 61.64 -6.75 -57.25
CA LYS A 11 62.32 -6.49 -55.97
C LYS A 11 61.23 -6.38 -54.89
N SER A 12 61.40 -7.10 -53.78
CA SER A 12 60.49 -7.04 -52.61
C SER A 12 60.29 -5.57 -52.22
N SER A 13 59.14 -5.00 -52.61
CA SER A 13 58.68 -3.76 -52.02
C SER A 13 58.04 -4.17 -50.70
N ASP A 14 58.73 -3.91 -49.60
CA ASP A 14 58.20 -4.11 -48.25
C ASP A 14 57.00 -3.18 -48.06
N ASN A 15 55.81 -3.67 -48.39
CA ASN A 15 54.57 -2.99 -48.09
C ASN A 15 54.28 -3.20 -46.60
N SER A 16 54.65 -2.21 -45.79
CA SER A 16 54.22 -2.15 -44.39
C SER A 16 52.88 -1.41 -44.29
N GLY A 17 52.03 -1.87 -43.37
CA GLY A 17 50.74 -1.26 -43.08
C GLY A 17 50.42 -1.40 -41.59
N VAL A 18 49.68 -0.43 -41.04
CA VAL A 18 49.25 -0.44 -39.64
C VAL A 18 47.74 -0.64 -39.59
N ALA A 19 47.29 -1.63 -38.83
CA ALA A 19 45.88 -1.83 -38.52
C ALA A 19 45.65 -1.55 -37.03
N SER A 20 44.70 -0.65 -36.74
CA SER A 20 44.35 -0.27 -35.37
C SER A 20 43.02 -0.90 -34.97
N PHE A 21 42.99 -1.55 -33.81
CA PHE A 21 41.79 -2.16 -33.24
C PHE A 21 41.49 -1.49 -31.89
N SER A 22 40.20 -1.27 -31.60
CA SER A 22 39.75 -0.73 -30.32
C SER A 22 38.81 -1.73 -29.66
N HIS A 23 39.04 -2.04 -28.37
CA HIS A 23 38.25 -2.98 -27.60
C HIS A 23 38.08 -2.44 -26.17
N THR A 24 36.86 -2.48 -25.65
CA THR A 24 36.55 -2.16 -24.25
C THR A 24 36.45 -3.45 -23.43
N ILE A 25 37.28 -3.57 -22.38
CA ILE A 25 37.29 -4.73 -21.48
C ILE A 25 36.78 -4.29 -20.11
N ARG A 26 35.84 -5.06 -19.53
CA ARG A 26 35.37 -4.85 -18.14
C ARG A 26 35.84 -6.00 -17.24
N PRO A 27 36.74 -5.76 -16.28
CA PRO A 27 37.19 -6.80 -15.36
C PRO A 27 36.08 -7.20 -14.38
N LYS A 28 35.96 -8.50 -14.11
CA LYS A 28 35.02 -9.06 -13.11
C LYS A 28 35.63 -9.15 -11.70
N SER A 29 36.95 -9.04 -11.60
CA SER A 29 37.73 -9.08 -10.36
C SER A 29 38.95 -8.16 -10.48
N ARG A 30 39.65 -7.89 -9.38
CA ARG A 30 40.93 -7.17 -9.42
C ARG A 30 41.95 -7.94 -10.28
N GLN A 31 42.58 -7.25 -11.22
CA GLN A 31 43.58 -7.79 -12.15
C GLN A 31 44.71 -6.77 -12.26
N ASP A 32 45.96 -7.22 -12.25
CA ASP A 32 47.15 -6.34 -12.23
C ASP A 32 47.73 -6.10 -13.64
N SER A 33 47.22 -6.80 -14.66
CA SER A 33 47.60 -6.62 -16.07
C SER A 33 46.48 -7.06 -17.01
N ILE A 34 46.48 -6.52 -18.23
CA ILE A 34 45.68 -7.04 -19.34
C ILE A 34 46.37 -8.32 -19.86
N PRO A 35 45.64 -9.43 -20.06
CA PRO A 35 46.21 -10.67 -20.57
C PRO A 35 46.79 -10.49 -21.98
N PRO A 36 47.76 -11.33 -22.37
CA PRO A 36 48.40 -11.27 -23.68
C PRO A 36 47.38 -11.51 -24.80
N TYR A 37 47.53 -10.80 -25.92
CA TYR A 37 46.76 -11.05 -27.13
C TYR A 37 47.44 -12.12 -27.98
N GLN A 38 46.64 -13.03 -28.51
CA GLN A 38 47.09 -14.01 -29.49
C GLN A 38 46.84 -13.46 -30.90
N LEU A 39 47.92 -13.26 -31.66
CA LEU A 39 47.90 -12.84 -33.05
C LEU A 39 48.21 -14.05 -33.93
N ILE A 40 47.32 -14.35 -34.87
CA ILE A 40 47.49 -15.46 -35.79
C ILE A 40 47.65 -14.87 -37.19
N SER A 41 48.79 -15.09 -37.82
CA SER A 41 49.05 -14.69 -39.20
C SER A 41 49.35 -15.92 -40.05
N PHE A 42 49.04 -15.86 -41.34
CA PHE A 42 49.39 -16.90 -42.29
C PHE A 42 50.68 -16.51 -42.99
N ASP A 43 51.69 -17.39 -42.95
CA ASP A 43 52.93 -17.21 -43.70
C ASP A 43 52.80 -17.88 -45.07
N PRO A 44 52.76 -17.10 -46.17
CA PRO A 44 52.58 -17.64 -47.52
C PRO A 44 53.80 -18.38 -48.05
N GLU A 45 54.99 -18.25 -47.44
CA GLU A 45 56.21 -18.93 -47.90
C GLU A 45 56.35 -20.34 -47.30
N THR A 46 55.92 -20.51 -46.05
CA THR A 46 55.91 -21.81 -45.35
C THR A 46 54.55 -22.51 -45.40
N GLU A 47 53.52 -21.85 -45.93
CA GLU A 47 52.12 -22.31 -46.01
C GLU A 47 51.53 -22.74 -44.65
N GLN A 48 52.02 -22.13 -43.56
CA GLN A 48 51.61 -22.43 -42.19
C GLN A 48 51.06 -21.19 -41.47
N TYR A 49 50.21 -21.43 -40.46
CA TYR A 49 49.76 -20.39 -39.55
C TYR A 49 50.78 -20.19 -38.44
N VAL A 50 51.27 -18.96 -38.30
CA VAL A 50 52.16 -18.54 -37.22
C VAL A 50 51.33 -17.85 -36.15
N THR A 51 51.48 -18.32 -34.92
CA THR A 51 50.85 -17.71 -33.74
C THR A 51 51.91 -16.95 -32.95
N SER A 52 51.67 -15.66 -32.69
CA SER A 52 52.47 -14.85 -31.78
C SER A 52 51.62 -14.36 -30.61
N LEU A 53 52.23 -14.27 -29.42
CA LEU A 53 51.61 -13.75 -28.22
C LEU A 53 52.24 -12.40 -27.90
N THR A 54 51.42 -11.38 -27.64
CA THR A 54 51.92 -10.11 -27.13
C THR A 54 52.33 -10.27 -25.66
N PRO A 55 53.24 -9.45 -25.13
CA PRO A 55 53.43 -9.39 -23.68
C PRO A 55 52.13 -8.91 -22.99
N PRO A 56 51.87 -9.33 -21.74
CA PRO A 56 50.80 -8.77 -20.94
C PRO A 56 51.04 -7.26 -20.74
N ILE A 57 49.98 -6.47 -20.83
CA ILE A 57 50.08 -5.01 -20.71
C ILE A 57 49.86 -4.66 -19.23
N PRO A 58 50.89 -4.22 -18.49
CA PRO A 58 50.71 -3.81 -17.11
C PRO A 58 49.85 -2.55 -17.06
N PHE A 59 48.99 -2.43 -16.05
CA PHE A 59 48.40 -1.13 -15.76
C PHE A 59 49.52 -0.23 -15.24
N ALA A 60 49.87 0.84 -15.97
CA ALA A 60 50.87 1.79 -15.54
C ALA A 60 50.40 2.46 -14.23
N SER A 61 50.88 1.96 -13.10
CA SER A 61 50.64 2.56 -11.80
C SER A 61 51.71 3.62 -11.56
N ASP A 62 51.56 4.80 -12.19
CA ASP A 62 52.27 6.02 -11.79
C ASP A 62 51.64 6.61 -10.51
N TYR A 63 51.41 5.76 -9.51
CA TYR A 63 51.06 6.19 -8.17
C TYR A 63 52.12 5.63 -7.22
N PRO A 64 52.86 6.49 -6.51
CA PRO A 64 53.88 6.02 -5.59
C PRO A 64 53.24 5.11 -4.55
N ALA A 65 53.88 3.96 -4.33
CA ALA A 65 53.53 2.99 -3.31
C ALA A 65 53.87 3.56 -1.92
N SER A 66 53.12 4.56 -1.47
CA SER A 66 53.12 5.05 -0.11
C SER A 66 51.76 5.66 0.19
N ALA A 67 51.06 5.02 1.15
CA ALA A 67 49.73 5.37 1.65
C ALA A 67 48.51 5.03 0.77
N PHE A 68 48.35 3.77 0.39
CA PHE A 68 47.00 3.17 0.35
C PHE A 68 46.61 2.66 1.75
N SER A 69 46.65 3.55 2.75
CA SER A 69 45.55 3.54 3.71
C SER A 69 44.33 3.90 2.89
N ARG A 70 43.25 3.12 2.97
CA ARG A 70 41.94 3.46 2.38
C ARG A 70 41.58 4.91 2.79
N SER A 71 41.97 5.90 2.01
CA SER A 71 41.24 7.14 1.98
C SER A 71 40.01 6.79 1.15
N THR A 72 38.95 6.47 1.87
CA THR A 72 37.61 6.77 1.40
C THR A 72 37.64 8.22 0.95
N ILE A 73 37.87 8.45 -0.35
CA ILE A 73 37.48 9.70 -1.01
C ILE A 73 35.95 9.66 -0.91
N ARG A 74 35.48 10.16 0.23
CA ARG A 74 34.09 10.48 0.51
C ARG A 74 33.73 11.50 -0.56
N PRO A 75 32.85 11.22 -1.53
CA PRO A 75 32.23 12.31 -2.26
C PRO A 75 31.65 13.26 -1.19
N PRO A 76 31.91 14.57 -1.25
CA PRO A 76 31.40 15.47 -0.24
C PRO A 76 29.87 15.45 -0.35
N GLY A 77 29.19 14.79 0.58
CA GLY A 77 27.74 14.93 0.71
C GLY A 77 26.89 13.70 1.06
N LEU A 78 27.42 12.48 1.26
CA LEU A 78 26.61 11.42 1.86
C LEU A 78 27.38 10.63 2.92
N ASP A 79 26.94 10.80 4.18
CA ASP A 79 27.38 10.05 5.36
C ASP A 79 26.77 8.64 5.42
N THR A 80 26.31 8.10 4.29
CA THR A 80 25.76 6.75 4.21
C THR A 80 26.81 5.79 3.64
N PRO A 81 27.03 4.62 4.26
CA PRO A 81 27.87 3.59 3.65
C PRO A 81 27.29 3.21 2.29
N ILE A 82 28.16 3.04 1.29
CA ILE A 82 27.76 2.54 -0.03
C ILE A 82 27.12 1.17 0.18
N GLU A 83 25.93 0.96 -0.37
CA GLU A 83 25.19 -0.29 -0.24
C GLU A 83 25.94 -1.41 -0.98
N GLU A 84 26.72 -2.21 -0.25
CA GLU A 84 27.48 -3.37 -0.74
C GLU A 84 26.64 -4.66 -0.72
N MET A 85 25.38 -4.59 -1.18
CA MET A 85 24.53 -5.79 -1.21
C MET A 85 25.09 -6.79 -2.24
N GLU A 86 25.58 -7.95 -1.80
CA GLU A 86 26.15 -9.00 -2.68
C GLU A 86 25.08 -9.89 -3.33
N SER A 87 23.87 -9.95 -2.76
CA SER A 87 22.74 -10.74 -3.27
C SER A 87 21.40 -10.21 -2.75
N ILE A 88 20.30 -10.63 -3.35
CA ILE A 88 18.93 -10.31 -2.89
C ILE A 88 18.67 -10.74 -1.44
N LEU A 89 17.78 -10.02 -0.76
CA LEU A 89 17.19 -10.43 0.51
C LEU A 89 16.40 -11.75 0.34
N GLY A 90 16.37 -12.57 1.39
CA GLY A 90 15.70 -13.88 1.43
C GLY A 90 14.16 -13.79 1.52
N VAL A 91 13.50 -14.95 1.53
CA VAL A 91 12.04 -15.04 1.65
C VAL A 91 11.54 -14.65 3.04
N ILE A 92 10.32 -14.11 3.12
CA ILE A 92 9.63 -13.70 4.35
C ILE A 92 8.35 -14.51 4.55
N MET A 93 7.88 -14.62 5.80
CA MET A 93 6.59 -15.28 6.06
C MET A 93 5.44 -14.29 5.87
N PRO A 94 4.37 -14.64 5.13
CA PRO A 94 3.24 -13.75 4.94
C PRO A 94 2.61 -13.36 6.28
N GLY A 95 2.39 -12.06 6.47
CA GLY A 95 1.83 -11.53 7.71
C GLY A 95 2.80 -11.53 8.91
N SER A 96 4.05 -11.99 8.73
CA SER A 96 5.12 -11.63 9.66
C SER A 96 5.53 -10.20 9.36
N ASN A 97 4.75 -9.23 9.85
CA ASN A 97 5.12 -7.82 9.73
C ASN A 97 6.43 -7.64 10.53
N PRO A 98 7.61 -7.41 9.92
CA PRO A 98 8.82 -7.12 10.68
C PRO A 98 8.65 -5.81 11.49
N ASP A 99 7.74 -4.94 11.03
CA ASP A 99 7.22 -3.75 11.69
C ASP A 99 6.36 -4.01 12.95
N SER A 100 6.10 -5.29 13.30
CA SER A 100 5.47 -5.65 14.58
C SER A 100 6.43 -5.55 15.76
N ARG A 101 7.74 -5.35 15.52
CA ARG A 101 8.62 -4.77 16.54
C ARG A 101 8.02 -3.43 16.90
N PHE A 102 7.54 -3.27 18.13
CA PHE A 102 6.99 -2.04 18.71
C PHE A 102 7.62 -0.81 18.04
N ASN A 103 6.92 -0.27 17.03
CA ASN A 103 7.48 0.77 16.21
C ASN A 103 7.31 2.06 17.02
N PHE A 104 8.30 2.39 17.85
CA PHE A 104 8.22 3.50 18.81
C PHE A 104 7.84 4.81 18.14
N TRP A 105 8.18 4.93 16.85
CA TRP A 105 7.72 6.01 15.98
C TRP A 105 6.20 6.06 15.82
N ARG A 106 5.49 4.94 15.63
CA ARG A 106 4.01 4.93 15.57
C ARG A 106 3.35 5.19 16.92
N LEU A 107 4.05 5.03 18.05
CA LEU A 107 3.53 5.43 19.38
C LEU A 107 3.36 6.93 19.52
N TRP A 108 3.97 7.74 18.64
CA TRP A 108 3.81 9.19 18.69
C TRP A 108 2.34 9.61 18.53
N HIS A 109 1.49 8.82 17.84
CA HIS A 109 0.05 9.06 17.72
C HIS A 109 -0.73 8.84 19.03
N VAL A 110 -0.18 8.10 20.01
CA VAL A 110 -0.85 7.78 21.28
C VAL A 110 -1.02 9.03 22.14
N LEU A 111 0.02 9.87 22.21
CA LEU A 111 0.00 11.08 23.04
C LEU A 111 -1.07 12.11 22.60
N PRO A 112 -1.15 12.53 21.32
CA PRO A 112 -2.22 13.41 20.86
C PRO A 112 -3.58 12.70 20.89
N GLY A 113 -3.64 11.39 20.69
CA GLY A 113 -4.86 10.60 20.82
C GLY A 113 -5.44 10.60 22.24
N LEU A 114 -4.61 10.39 23.27
CA LEU A 114 -5.02 10.46 24.67
C LEU A 114 -5.46 11.88 25.06
N LEU A 115 -4.77 12.91 24.55
CA LEU A 115 -5.14 14.30 24.80
C LEU A 115 -6.47 14.67 24.13
N ALA A 116 -6.69 14.21 22.90
CA ALA A 116 -7.96 14.36 22.20
C ALA A 116 -9.09 13.63 22.96
N LEU A 117 -8.85 12.40 23.43
CA LEU A 117 -9.80 11.63 24.22
C LEU A 117 -10.15 12.35 25.53
N ALA A 118 -9.16 12.88 26.24
CA ALA A 118 -9.38 13.64 27.46
C ALA A 118 -10.22 14.91 27.23
N LEU A 119 -9.96 15.64 26.13
CA LEU A 119 -10.77 16.79 25.73
C LEU A 119 -12.20 16.39 25.37
N VAL A 120 -12.38 15.31 24.61
CA VAL A 120 -13.71 14.78 24.24
C VAL A 120 -14.48 14.36 25.49
N ILE A 121 -13.87 13.60 26.41
CA ILE A 121 -14.49 13.22 27.70
C ILE A 121 -14.92 14.46 28.48
N ARG A 122 -14.08 15.51 28.53
CA ARG A 122 -14.44 16.76 29.20
C ARG A 122 -15.56 17.51 28.50
N ILE A 123 -15.57 17.58 27.17
CA ILE A 123 -16.66 18.22 26.41
C ILE A 123 -17.97 17.46 26.65
N ILE A 124 -17.91 16.12 26.59
CA ILE A 124 -19.07 15.28 26.87
C ILE A 124 -19.56 15.52 28.29
N SER A 125 -18.69 15.44 29.31
CA SER A 125 -19.09 15.57 30.71
C SER A 125 -19.63 16.95 31.08
N THR A 126 -19.07 18.01 30.49
CA THR A 126 -19.44 19.39 30.82
C THR A 126 -20.59 19.93 29.98
N ARG A 127 -20.79 19.43 28.76
CA ARG A 127 -21.80 19.97 27.83
C ARG A 127 -22.86 18.97 27.44
N ILE A 128 -22.49 17.74 27.12
CA ILE A 128 -23.45 16.78 26.56
C ILE A 128 -24.22 16.09 27.69
N ILE A 129 -23.53 15.63 28.74
CA ILE A 129 -24.17 14.99 29.90
C ILE A 129 -25.22 15.90 30.56
N PRO A 130 -25.02 17.23 30.73
CA PRO A 130 -26.07 18.10 31.26
C PRO A 130 -27.32 18.23 30.37
N HIS A 131 -27.21 18.04 29.05
CA HIS A 131 -28.38 18.01 28.15
C HIS A 131 -29.13 16.68 28.24
N PHE A 132 -28.45 15.61 28.65
CA PHE A 132 -29.04 14.30 28.96
C PHE A 132 -29.32 14.08 30.45
N ALA A 133 -29.03 15.07 31.30
CA ALA A 133 -29.54 15.07 32.66
C ALA A 133 -31.06 14.96 32.56
N PRO A 134 -31.71 14.14 33.41
CA PRO A 134 -33.15 13.95 33.31
C PRO A 134 -33.80 15.34 33.28
N PRO A 135 -34.59 15.68 32.23
CA PRO A 135 -35.23 16.98 32.17
C PRO A 135 -35.97 17.20 33.48
N LYS A 136 -36.08 18.45 33.98
CA LYS A 136 -36.81 18.74 35.24
C LYS A 136 -38.14 17.98 35.33
N ARG A 137 -38.81 17.85 34.18
CA ARG A 137 -40.00 17.05 33.91
C ARG A 137 -39.94 15.55 34.30
N GLN A 138 -38.79 14.86 34.15
CA GLN A 138 -38.60 13.48 34.62
C GLN A 138 -38.36 13.41 36.13
N LEU A 139 -37.75 14.44 36.72
CA LEU A 139 -37.62 14.55 38.18
C LEU A 139 -39.00 14.78 38.80
N GLU A 140 -39.79 15.70 38.24
CA GLU A 140 -41.18 15.99 38.62
C GLU A 140 -42.07 14.74 38.47
N LEU A 141 -41.96 14.00 37.37
CA LEU A 141 -42.68 12.73 37.19
C LEU A 141 -42.32 11.68 38.26
N ARG A 142 -41.05 11.60 38.68
CA ARG A 142 -40.64 10.68 39.76
C ARG A 142 -41.13 11.14 41.13
N GLU A 143 -41.14 12.44 41.38
CA GLU A 143 -41.68 13.02 42.61
C GLU A 143 -43.21 12.84 42.70
N ASP A 144 -43.95 13.06 41.61
CA ASP A 144 -45.40 12.85 41.52
C ASP A 144 -45.77 11.37 41.67
N LEU A 145 -45.00 10.44 41.08
CA LEU A 145 -45.23 9.00 41.28
C LEU A 145 -44.92 8.59 42.73
N ALA A 146 -43.89 9.19 43.33
CA ALA A 146 -43.53 8.94 44.73
C ALA A 146 -44.50 9.60 45.73
N SER A 147 -45.19 10.67 45.35
CA SER A 147 -46.25 11.29 46.16
C SER A 147 -47.54 10.45 46.08
N LEU A 148 -47.87 9.91 44.91
CA LEU A 148 -48.97 8.97 44.72
C LEU A 148 -48.81 7.71 45.59
N ALA A 149 -47.61 7.15 45.63
CA ALA A 149 -47.29 5.97 46.45
C ALA A 149 -47.25 6.25 47.96
N ARG A 150 -47.10 7.51 48.36
CA ARG A 150 -47.13 7.94 49.77
C ARG A 150 -48.53 8.32 50.25
N ASN A 151 -49.48 8.49 49.34
CA ASN A 151 -50.84 8.90 49.67
C ASN A 151 -51.62 7.73 50.30
N LYS A 152 -51.87 7.82 51.62
CA LYS A 152 -52.70 6.88 52.39
C LYS A 152 -54.14 7.36 52.60
N GLY A 153 -54.57 8.41 51.88
CA GLY A 153 -55.89 9.00 52.00
C GLY A 153 -57.04 8.08 51.55
N ASP A 154 -58.25 8.62 51.65
CA ASP A 154 -59.49 7.94 51.26
C ASP A 154 -59.43 7.45 49.80
N SER A 155 -60.14 6.36 49.51
CA SER A 155 -60.15 5.73 48.19
C SER A 155 -60.52 6.72 47.07
N ARG A 156 -61.33 7.73 47.38
CA ARG A 156 -61.71 8.82 46.47
C ARG A 156 -60.55 9.79 46.16
N GLU A 157 -59.74 10.12 47.16
CA GLU A 157 -58.56 10.98 46.99
C GLU A 157 -57.47 10.26 46.19
N PHE A 158 -57.28 8.97 46.45
CA PHE A 158 -56.35 8.13 45.70
C PHE A 158 -56.73 8.03 44.22
N LEU A 159 -58.00 7.78 43.89
CA LEU A 159 -58.47 7.71 42.50
C LEU A 159 -58.36 9.07 41.77
N ARG A 160 -58.62 10.18 42.46
CA ARG A 160 -58.44 11.53 41.87
C ARG A 160 -56.98 11.83 41.57
N ALA A 161 -56.09 11.57 42.51
CA ALA A 161 -54.65 11.76 42.33
C ALA A 161 -54.11 10.87 41.19
N THR A 162 -54.58 9.62 41.11
CA THR A 162 -54.16 8.66 40.08
C THR A 162 -54.66 9.09 38.69
N GLY A 163 -55.90 9.55 38.59
CA GLY A 163 -56.43 10.08 37.33
C GLY A 163 -55.72 11.34 36.86
N SER A 164 -55.45 12.28 37.77
CA SER A 164 -54.68 13.49 37.46
C SER A 164 -53.27 13.15 36.97
N PHE A 165 -52.63 12.15 37.59
CA PHE A 165 -51.32 11.67 37.17
C PHE A 165 -51.36 11.07 35.76
N ILE A 166 -52.35 10.22 35.46
CA ILE A 166 -52.53 9.60 34.14
C ILE A 166 -52.78 10.66 33.06
N GLU A 167 -53.63 11.64 33.32
CA GLU A 167 -53.96 12.71 32.35
C GLU A 167 -52.79 13.65 32.09
N GLN A 168 -51.95 13.91 33.09
CA GLN A 168 -50.80 14.80 32.99
C GLN A 168 -49.59 14.14 32.32
N TRP A 169 -49.39 12.83 32.52
CA TRP A 169 -48.15 12.15 32.16
C TRP A 169 -48.30 11.08 31.06
N ILE A 170 -49.50 10.55 30.83
CA ILE A 170 -49.74 9.47 29.85
C ILE A 170 -50.67 9.97 28.72
N PRO A 171 -50.16 10.13 27.48
CA PRO A 171 -50.97 10.54 26.34
C PRO A 171 -52.02 9.48 25.99
N GLU A 172 -53.17 9.89 25.46
CA GLU A 172 -54.34 9.01 25.23
C GLU A 172 -54.03 7.78 24.36
N GLU A 173 -53.12 7.94 23.40
CA GLU A 173 -52.67 6.90 22.48
C GLU A 173 -51.88 5.78 23.16
N ALA A 174 -51.22 6.07 24.29
CA ALA A 174 -50.39 5.13 25.06
C ALA A 174 -51.10 4.56 26.31
N ARG A 175 -52.41 4.80 26.45
CA ARG A 175 -53.21 4.29 27.58
C ARG A 175 -53.74 2.89 27.27
N ASP A 176 -53.23 1.91 27.99
CA ASP A 176 -53.73 0.53 27.97
C ASP A 176 -55.15 0.41 28.52
N GLU A 177 -55.78 -0.73 28.25
CA GLU A 177 -57.16 -1.04 28.65
C GLU A 177 -57.35 -0.94 30.17
N GLU A 178 -56.37 -1.38 30.98
CA GLU A 178 -56.42 -1.25 32.44
C GLU A 178 -56.43 0.22 32.92
N ILE A 179 -55.71 1.11 32.22
CA ILE A 179 -55.67 2.54 32.54
C ILE A 179 -57.01 3.20 32.19
N ARG A 180 -57.61 2.82 31.07
CA ARG A 180 -58.93 3.32 30.65
C ARG A 180 -60.02 2.87 31.62
N GLN A 181 -59.94 1.63 32.10
CA GLN A 181 -60.83 1.12 33.14
C GLN A 181 -60.63 1.84 34.48
N LEU A 182 -59.38 2.18 34.84
CA LEU A 182 -59.07 2.98 36.03
C LEU A 182 -59.64 4.40 35.96
N LEU A 183 -59.55 5.06 34.80
CA LEU A 183 -60.16 6.40 34.59
C LEU A 183 -61.69 6.33 34.65
N THR A 184 -62.29 5.30 34.03
CA THR A 184 -63.73 5.07 34.08
C THR A 184 -64.21 4.82 35.52
N ARG A 185 -63.44 4.03 36.29
CA ARG A 185 -63.72 3.74 37.70
C ARG A 185 -63.56 4.99 38.56
N ARG A 186 -62.55 5.83 38.31
CA ARG A 186 -62.44 7.16 38.94
C ARG A 186 -63.69 7.99 38.66
N ASP A 187 -64.13 8.05 37.41
CA ASP A 187 -65.21 8.94 37.02
C ASP A 187 -66.55 8.54 37.66
N GLN A 188 -66.84 7.24 37.68
CA GLN A 188 -67.99 6.68 38.38
C GLN A 188 -67.92 6.90 39.89
N HIS A 189 -66.77 6.67 40.52
CA HIS A 189 -66.63 6.70 41.97
C HIS A 189 -66.48 8.11 42.55
N CYS A 190 -66.00 9.07 41.76
CA CYS A 190 -65.75 10.44 42.21
C CYS A 190 -66.83 11.43 41.80
N TYR A 191 -67.61 11.16 40.74
CA TYR A 191 -68.60 12.10 40.18
C TYR A 191 -70.04 11.57 40.12
N SER A 192 -70.31 10.31 40.51
CA SER A 192 -71.68 9.83 40.70
C SER A 192 -72.17 10.03 42.15
N LEU A 193 -73.50 10.19 42.31
CA LEU A 193 -74.17 10.51 43.59
C LEU A 193 -74.48 9.26 44.46
N GLN A 194 -73.77 8.15 44.27
CA GLN A 194 -74.03 6.91 45.03
C GLN A 194 -73.28 6.92 46.39
N PRO A 195 -73.97 6.69 47.54
CA PRO A 195 -73.36 6.89 48.87
C PRO A 195 -72.38 5.80 49.32
N ASP A 196 -72.50 4.58 48.81
CA ASP A 196 -71.73 3.42 49.30
C ASP A 196 -70.91 2.80 48.16
N ASN A 197 -69.69 3.30 47.97
CA ASN A 197 -68.71 2.62 47.14
C ASN A 197 -67.67 1.91 48.03
N PRO A 198 -67.30 0.66 47.71
CA PRO A 198 -66.37 -0.12 48.52
C PRO A 198 -64.96 0.50 48.55
N GLU A 199 -64.34 0.54 49.72
CA GLU A 199 -62.97 1.00 49.89
C GLU A 199 -61.99 0.15 49.07
N ILE A 200 -61.08 0.81 48.35
CA ILE A 200 -60.03 0.16 47.57
C ILE A 200 -59.01 -0.41 48.55
N GLN A 201 -58.88 -1.73 48.54
CA GLN A 201 -57.95 -2.46 49.39
C GLN A 201 -56.50 -2.11 49.02
N GLU A 202 -55.63 -2.03 50.03
CA GLU A 202 -54.19 -1.77 49.89
C GLU A 202 -53.46 -2.63 48.82
N PRO A 203 -53.75 -3.93 48.62
CA PRO A 203 -53.15 -4.72 47.53
C PRO A 203 -53.53 -4.21 46.13
N GLU A 204 -54.76 -3.73 45.94
CA GLU A 204 -55.21 -3.16 44.65
C GLU A 204 -54.48 -1.83 44.37
N ARG A 205 -54.24 -1.00 45.41
CA ARG A 205 -53.47 0.25 45.28
C ARG A 205 -52.02 -0.01 44.86
N GLN A 206 -51.40 -1.04 45.42
CA GLN A 206 -50.03 -1.40 45.07
C GLN A 206 -49.92 -1.98 43.65
N ALA A 207 -50.95 -2.71 43.20
CA ALA A 207 -51.02 -3.24 41.84
C ALA A 207 -51.12 -2.10 40.80
N THR A 208 -51.94 -1.08 41.04
CA THR A 208 -52.08 0.07 40.11
C THR A 208 -50.81 0.92 40.03
N ILE A 209 -50.15 1.17 41.17
CA ILE A 209 -48.84 1.86 41.19
C ILE A 209 -47.77 1.02 40.48
N GLY A 210 -47.78 -0.31 40.67
CA GLY A 210 -46.89 -1.23 39.99
C GLY A 210 -47.05 -1.21 38.47
N HIS A 211 -48.31 -1.16 38.00
CA HIS A 211 -48.63 -1.06 36.57
C HIS A 211 -48.13 0.26 35.97
N LEU A 212 -48.38 1.40 36.64
CA LEU A 212 -47.89 2.71 36.19
C LEU A 212 -46.36 2.77 36.11
N ARG A 213 -45.64 2.13 37.05
CA ARG A 213 -44.16 2.07 37.01
C ARG A 213 -43.64 1.28 35.83
N ARG A 214 -44.29 0.16 35.46
CA ARG A 214 -43.86 -0.69 34.34
C ARG A 214 -43.98 0.05 33.01
N LEU A 215 -45.10 0.72 32.77
CA LEU A 215 -45.33 1.46 31.53
C LEU A 215 -44.35 2.62 31.33
N ILE A 216 -44.01 3.34 32.40
CA ILE A 216 -43.00 4.41 32.34
C ILE A 216 -41.60 3.83 32.02
N LEU A 217 -41.28 2.63 32.53
CA LEU A 217 -40.02 1.95 32.25
C LEU A 217 -39.95 1.47 30.78
N GLU A 218 -41.05 0.93 30.25
CA GLU A 218 -41.12 0.47 28.87
C GLU A 218 -40.91 1.62 27.88
N ILE A 219 -41.62 2.74 28.07
CA ILE A 219 -41.49 3.95 27.25
C ILE A 219 -40.07 4.53 27.29
N THR A 220 -39.39 4.48 28.44
CA THR A 220 -38.00 4.97 28.58
C THR A 220 -36.94 3.98 28.06
N SER A 221 -37.21 2.67 28.10
CA SER A 221 -36.31 1.63 27.56
C SER A 221 -36.28 1.62 26.03
N ILE A 222 -37.40 1.89 25.35
CA ILE A 222 -37.50 1.91 23.89
C ILE A 222 -36.70 3.08 23.30
N LEU A 223 -36.72 4.24 23.97
CA LEU A 223 -35.94 5.42 23.60
C LEU A 223 -34.42 5.25 23.77
N THR A 224 -33.99 4.45 24.75
CA THR A 224 -32.57 4.15 24.99
C THR A 224 -32.04 3.04 24.06
N PHE A 225 -32.89 2.09 23.68
CA PHE A 225 -32.58 1.04 22.71
C PHE A 225 -32.36 1.59 21.29
N LEU A 226 -33.16 2.58 20.87
CA LEU A 226 -33.01 3.27 19.57
C LEU A 226 -31.69 4.06 19.42
N ALA A 227 -31.06 4.47 20.54
CA ALA A 227 -29.79 5.19 20.54
C ALA A 227 -28.55 4.27 20.47
N PHE A 228 -28.71 2.96 20.69
CA PHE A 228 -27.60 1.99 20.75
C PHE A 228 -27.39 1.18 19.46
N LEU A 229 -28.26 1.34 18.45
CA LEU A 229 -28.16 0.68 17.15
C LEU A 229 -27.24 1.44 16.17
N ALA A 230 -25.96 1.62 16.55
CA ALA A 230 -24.91 2.00 15.62
C ALA A 230 -23.96 0.80 15.43
N PRO A 231 -24.08 0.03 14.33
CA PRO A 231 -23.15 -1.06 14.08
C PRO A 231 -21.78 -0.49 13.67
N CYS A 232 -20.78 -0.69 14.53
CA CYS A 232 -19.38 -0.55 14.18
C CYS A 232 -18.93 -1.87 13.55
N GLU A 233 -18.98 -1.95 12.22
CA GLU A 233 -18.41 -3.09 11.51
C GLU A 233 -16.90 -2.89 11.33
N MET A 234 -16.11 -3.51 12.22
CA MET A 234 -14.67 -3.72 12.00
C MET A 234 -14.47 -5.03 11.23
N HIS A 235 -14.23 -4.91 9.92
CA HIS A 235 -13.76 -6.02 9.10
C HIS A 235 -12.25 -6.22 9.31
N ALA A 236 -11.86 -7.24 10.06
CA ALA A 236 -10.48 -7.72 10.11
C ALA A 236 -10.35 -8.93 9.17
N SER A 237 -9.61 -8.77 8.08
CA SER A 237 -9.30 -9.86 7.14
C SER A 237 -8.32 -10.84 7.79
N SER A 238 -8.78 -12.05 8.16
CA SER A 238 -7.93 -13.11 8.72
C SER A 238 -7.32 -13.97 7.61
N VAL A 239 -6.00 -14.11 7.61
CA VAL A 239 -5.25 -15.06 6.77
C VAL A 239 -5.67 -16.49 7.08
N THR A 240 -5.91 -17.32 6.06
CA THR A 240 -6.37 -18.71 6.25
C THR A 240 -5.24 -19.64 6.70
N SER A 241 -5.55 -20.65 7.51
CA SER A 241 -4.57 -21.60 8.07
C SER A 241 -3.82 -22.41 7.01
N ILE A 242 -4.44 -22.65 5.85
CA ILE A 242 -3.88 -23.40 4.72
C ILE A 242 -2.75 -22.61 4.05
N GLU A 243 -2.94 -21.31 3.80
CA GLU A 243 -1.92 -20.44 3.21
C GLU A 243 -0.62 -20.45 4.05
N LYS A 244 -0.78 -20.30 5.36
CA LYS A 244 0.35 -20.30 6.29
C LYS A 244 1.13 -21.61 6.24
N SER A 245 0.44 -22.75 6.13
CA SER A 245 1.09 -24.07 6.00
C SER A 245 1.86 -24.21 4.69
N LEU A 246 1.28 -23.79 3.56
CA LEU A 246 1.95 -23.83 2.26
C LEU A 246 3.20 -22.94 2.25
N CYS A 247 3.12 -21.73 2.83
CA CYS A 247 4.26 -20.82 2.90
C CYS A 247 5.39 -21.35 3.79
N GLN A 248 5.05 -22.05 4.89
CA GLN A 248 6.06 -22.73 5.72
C GLN A 248 6.77 -23.86 4.95
N GLN A 249 6.02 -24.66 4.18
CA GLN A 249 6.61 -25.69 3.33
C GLN A 249 7.50 -25.08 2.23
N ALA A 250 7.06 -23.97 1.63
CA ALA A 250 7.82 -23.25 0.61
C ALA A 250 9.13 -22.68 1.19
N GLN A 251 9.09 -22.13 2.40
CA GLN A 251 10.28 -21.68 3.10
C GLN A 251 11.24 -22.84 3.38
N GLY A 252 10.74 -24.00 3.84
CA GLY A 252 11.58 -25.18 4.02
C GLY A 252 12.17 -25.73 2.71
N ALA A 253 11.54 -25.49 1.56
CA ALA A 253 12.11 -25.79 0.24
C ALA A 253 13.19 -24.78 -0.16
N TRP A 254 12.93 -23.49 0.09
CA TRP A 254 13.90 -22.40 -0.10
C TRP A 254 15.19 -22.63 0.69
N ASP A 255 15.08 -22.99 1.97
CA ASP A 255 16.23 -23.25 2.84
C ASP A 255 17.07 -24.47 2.37
N ARG A 256 16.43 -25.39 1.64
CA ARG A 256 17.08 -26.53 0.97
C ARG A 256 17.65 -26.20 -0.41
N ASN A 257 17.58 -24.94 -0.86
CA ASN A 257 17.92 -24.48 -2.21
C ASN A 257 17.08 -25.11 -3.34
N ASP A 258 15.93 -25.70 -3.02
CA ASP A 258 14.99 -26.22 -4.02
C ASP A 258 14.01 -25.10 -4.44
N TYR A 259 14.52 -24.18 -5.25
CA TYR A 259 13.80 -22.97 -5.65
C TYR A 259 12.61 -23.27 -6.58
N HIS A 260 12.67 -24.34 -7.37
CA HIS A 260 11.55 -24.76 -8.23
C HIS A 260 10.39 -25.30 -7.39
N LEU A 261 10.67 -26.12 -6.37
CA LEU A 261 9.64 -26.60 -5.45
C LEU A 261 9.07 -25.44 -4.62
N ALA A 262 9.93 -24.55 -4.11
CA ALA A 262 9.49 -23.35 -3.39
C ALA A 262 8.55 -22.48 -4.25
N LEU A 263 8.93 -22.22 -5.51
CA LEU A 263 8.12 -21.48 -6.47
C LEU A 263 6.74 -22.10 -6.66
N ASN A 264 6.67 -23.41 -6.87
CA ASN A 264 5.41 -24.14 -7.03
C ASN A 264 4.52 -24.05 -5.79
N LEU A 265 5.11 -24.14 -4.59
CA LEU A 265 4.36 -24.01 -3.34
C LEU A 265 3.86 -22.58 -3.10
N TYR A 266 4.66 -21.56 -3.43
CA TYR A 266 4.22 -20.17 -3.34
C TYR A 266 3.13 -19.83 -4.36
N HIS A 267 3.17 -20.36 -5.58
CA HIS A 267 2.07 -20.21 -6.54
C HIS A 267 0.78 -20.86 -6.02
N LYS A 268 0.87 -22.08 -5.46
CA LYS A 268 -0.29 -22.71 -4.80
C LYS A 268 -0.82 -21.88 -3.64
N ALA A 269 0.06 -21.24 -2.86
CA ALA A 269 -0.37 -20.33 -1.79
C ALA A 269 -1.11 -19.11 -2.37
N HIS A 270 -0.59 -18.52 -3.45
CA HIS A 270 -1.21 -17.39 -4.16
C HIS A 270 -2.57 -17.71 -4.79
N ASP A 271 -2.75 -18.91 -5.35
CA ASP A 271 -4.02 -19.32 -5.97
C ASP A 271 -5.15 -19.48 -4.94
N ASN A 272 -4.81 -19.84 -3.70
CA ASN A 272 -5.77 -20.08 -2.63
C ASN A 272 -6.21 -18.79 -1.91
N THR A 273 -5.42 -17.70 -1.96
CA THR A 273 -5.78 -16.40 -1.36
C THR A 273 -5.34 -15.22 -2.24
N PRO A 274 -6.26 -14.30 -2.58
CA PRO A 274 -5.91 -13.18 -3.44
C PRO A 274 -4.93 -12.20 -2.77
N LEU A 275 -3.80 -11.99 -3.45
CA LEU A 275 -2.90 -10.83 -3.34
C LEU A 275 -2.30 -10.51 -1.96
N SER A 276 -1.59 -11.45 -1.35
CA SER A 276 -0.56 -11.09 -0.36
C SER A 276 0.69 -10.57 -1.07
N ALA A 277 1.12 -9.34 -0.74
CA ALA A 277 2.32 -8.73 -1.31
C ALA A 277 3.59 -9.54 -0.96
N ASP A 278 3.64 -10.11 0.25
CA ASP A 278 4.74 -10.92 0.76
C ASP A 278 4.92 -12.21 -0.07
N ILE A 279 3.81 -12.86 -0.48
CA ILE A 279 3.86 -14.05 -1.34
C ILE A 279 4.38 -13.69 -2.73
N LEU A 280 3.91 -12.58 -3.31
CA LEU A 280 4.38 -12.10 -4.61
C LEU A 280 5.88 -11.78 -4.57
N TYR A 281 6.35 -11.16 -3.49
CA TYR A 281 7.76 -10.91 -3.24
C TYR A 281 8.58 -12.21 -3.19
N ASN A 282 8.10 -13.21 -2.44
CA ASN A 282 8.78 -14.51 -2.34
C ASN A 282 8.84 -15.26 -3.68
N ILE A 283 7.79 -15.17 -4.49
CA ILE A 283 7.80 -15.71 -5.86
C ILE A 283 8.89 -15.02 -6.70
N GLY A 284 9.02 -13.71 -6.58
CA GLY A 284 10.10 -12.93 -7.22
C GLY A 284 11.49 -13.39 -6.79
N ASN A 285 11.70 -13.63 -5.48
CA ASN A 285 12.94 -14.17 -4.95
C ASN A 285 13.28 -15.55 -5.55
N CYS A 286 12.28 -16.42 -5.73
CA CYS A 286 12.47 -17.74 -6.36
C CYS A 286 12.91 -17.59 -7.82
N TYR A 287 12.24 -16.73 -8.60
CA TYR A 287 12.64 -16.47 -9.99
C TYR A 287 14.06 -15.90 -10.09
N PHE A 288 14.44 -15.01 -9.16
CA PHE A 288 15.80 -14.47 -9.13
C PHE A 288 16.84 -15.58 -8.93
N LYS A 289 16.61 -16.52 -7.99
CA LYS A 289 17.53 -17.64 -7.74
C LYS A 289 17.58 -18.66 -8.87
N ILE A 290 16.54 -18.74 -9.69
CA ILE A 290 16.49 -19.56 -10.92
C ILE A 290 17.12 -18.80 -12.13
N SER A 291 17.68 -17.60 -11.91
CA SER A 291 18.28 -16.73 -12.95
C SER A 291 17.26 -16.16 -13.96
N GLU A 292 15.98 -16.18 -13.62
CA GLU A 292 14.90 -15.58 -14.40
C GLU A 292 14.64 -14.13 -13.95
N HIS A 293 15.64 -13.27 -14.19
CA HIS A 293 15.66 -11.87 -13.74
C HIS A 293 14.44 -11.06 -14.19
N GLY A 294 13.94 -11.30 -15.40
CA GLY A 294 12.76 -10.61 -15.91
C GLY A 294 11.48 -10.94 -15.15
N LEU A 295 11.27 -12.22 -14.84
CA LEU A 295 10.15 -12.69 -14.02
C LEU A 295 10.28 -12.21 -12.57
N ALA A 296 11.51 -12.20 -12.02
CA ALA A 296 11.76 -11.66 -10.69
C ALA A 296 11.31 -10.19 -10.59
N ALA A 297 11.72 -9.34 -11.54
CA ALA A 297 11.31 -7.93 -11.58
C ALA A 297 9.78 -7.78 -11.72
N LEU A 298 9.14 -8.62 -12.53
CA LEU A 298 7.68 -8.61 -12.69
C LEU A 298 6.97 -8.87 -11.36
N TYR A 299 7.41 -9.90 -10.61
CA TYR A 299 6.80 -10.26 -9.35
C TYR A 299 7.10 -9.26 -8.22
N TYR A 300 8.29 -8.67 -8.18
CA TYR A 300 8.56 -7.54 -7.27
C TYR A 300 7.67 -6.34 -7.57
N ARG A 301 7.48 -5.99 -8.85
CA ARG A 301 6.56 -4.89 -9.22
C ARG A 301 5.11 -5.23 -8.89
N ARG A 302 4.68 -6.48 -9.01
CA ARG A 302 3.35 -6.94 -8.54
C ARG A 302 3.21 -6.82 -7.04
N ALA A 303 4.23 -7.20 -6.27
CA ALA A 303 4.25 -7.01 -4.82
C ALA A 303 4.13 -5.52 -4.46
N LEU A 304 4.86 -4.64 -5.16
CA LEU A 304 4.78 -3.19 -4.96
C LEU A 304 3.47 -2.57 -5.44
N HIS A 305 2.81 -3.16 -6.43
CA HIS A 305 1.47 -2.72 -6.81
C HIS A 305 0.45 -3.02 -5.70
N GLN A 306 0.61 -4.15 -4.99
CA GLN A 306 -0.26 -4.52 -3.87
C GLN A 306 0.10 -3.80 -2.57
N ASN A 307 1.39 -3.62 -2.28
CA ASN A 307 1.91 -2.85 -1.15
C ASN A 307 3.05 -1.93 -1.65
N PRO A 308 2.76 -0.67 -2.00
CA PRO A 308 3.76 0.28 -2.52
C PRO A 308 4.92 0.56 -1.56
N ALA A 309 4.75 0.30 -0.26
CA ALA A 309 5.73 0.53 0.78
C ALA A 309 6.46 -0.74 1.23
N HIS A 310 6.35 -1.86 0.50
CA HIS A 310 7.03 -3.11 0.86
C HIS A 310 8.55 -2.95 0.78
N PRO A 311 9.27 -2.93 1.92
CA PRO A 311 10.67 -2.50 1.95
C PRO A 311 11.59 -3.49 1.25
N GLU A 312 11.40 -4.79 1.47
CA GLU A 312 12.22 -5.85 0.88
C GLU A 312 12.02 -5.93 -0.65
N ALA A 313 10.80 -5.74 -1.14
CA ALA A 313 10.51 -5.71 -2.58
C ALA A 313 11.14 -4.48 -3.26
N LEU A 314 11.10 -3.31 -2.61
CA LEU A 314 11.79 -2.10 -3.10
C LEU A 314 13.30 -2.34 -3.18
N GLN A 315 13.90 -2.91 -2.15
CA GLN A 315 15.35 -3.15 -2.09
C GLN A 315 15.80 -4.19 -3.13
N ASN A 316 15.11 -5.33 -3.23
CA ASN A 316 15.45 -6.37 -4.21
C ASN A 316 15.23 -5.90 -5.65
N LEU A 317 14.18 -5.10 -5.92
CA LEU A 317 13.99 -4.51 -7.24
C LEU A 317 15.11 -3.49 -7.55
N ALA A 318 15.49 -2.64 -6.60
CA ALA A 318 16.57 -1.67 -6.78
C ALA A 318 17.92 -2.35 -7.05
N PHE A 319 18.23 -3.45 -6.34
CA PHE A 319 19.40 -4.27 -6.60
C PHE A 319 19.36 -4.88 -8.01
N LEU A 320 18.25 -5.54 -8.34
CA LEU A 320 18.09 -6.17 -9.65
C LEU A 320 18.22 -5.16 -10.81
N THR A 321 17.64 -3.96 -10.66
CA THR A 321 17.77 -2.91 -11.68
C THR A 321 19.21 -2.42 -11.88
N ARG A 322 20.01 -2.36 -10.80
CA ARG A 322 21.44 -2.03 -10.85
C ARG A 322 22.25 -3.15 -11.50
N GLU A 323 21.92 -4.40 -11.20
CA GLU A 323 22.59 -5.59 -11.74
C GLU A 323 22.32 -5.76 -13.24
N THR A 324 21.06 -5.64 -13.68
CA THR A 324 20.70 -5.81 -15.09
C THR A 324 20.99 -4.58 -15.95
N GLY A 325 21.21 -3.41 -15.32
CA GLY A 325 21.36 -2.13 -16.02
C GLY A 325 20.05 -1.62 -16.61
N ALA A 326 18.93 -1.91 -15.94
CA ALA A 326 17.60 -1.48 -16.38
C ALA A 326 17.52 0.05 -16.57
N ILE A 327 16.71 0.48 -17.53
CA ILE A 327 16.55 1.90 -17.88
C ILE A 327 15.67 2.56 -16.81
N ALA A 328 16.23 3.52 -16.09
CA ALA A 328 15.53 4.24 -15.03
C ALA A 328 14.47 5.20 -15.58
N ILE A 329 13.46 5.48 -14.75
CA ILE A 329 12.45 6.51 -15.05
C ILE A 329 13.09 7.88 -14.81
N GLU A 330 13.07 8.73 -15.82
CA GLU A 330 13.48 10.13 -15.69
C GLU A 330 12.33 10.95 -15.11
N TYR A 331 12.47 11.38 -13.86
CA TYR A 331 11.52 12.32 -13.26
C TYR A 331 11.97 13.76 -13.49
N PRO A 332 11.03 14.71 -13.62
CA PRO A 332 11.35 16.14 -13.60
C PRO A 332 12.13 16.52 -12.34
N ASN A 333 13.01 17.52 -12.45
CA ASN A 333 13.91 17.93 -11.36
C ASN A 333 13.20 18.13 -10.01
N TYR A 334 12.01 18.74 -9.98
CA TYR A 334 11.28 18.98 -8.73
C TYR A 334 10.84 17.68 -8.02
N LYS A 335 10.47 16.62 -8.77
CA LYS A 335 10.13 15.31 -8.19
C LYS A 335 11.37 14.62 -7.63
N ASN A 336 12.52 14.79 -8.29
CA ASN A 336 13.79 14.30 -7.73
C ASN A 336 14.12 14.97 -6.39
N TRP A 337 13.89 16.29 -6.27
CA TRP A 337 14.06 17.01 -4.99
C TRP A 337 13.10 16.51 -3.90
N ILE A 338 11.84 16.22 -4.23
CA ILE A 338 10.86 15.65 -3.31
C ILE A 338 11.26 14.22 -2.89
N GLY A 339 11.80 13.43 -3.82
CA GLY A 339 12.26 12.07 -3.58
C GLY A 339 13.48 11.95 -2.66
N VAL A 340 14.22 13.05 -2.42
CA VAL A 340 15.34 13.06 -1.45
C VAL A 340 14.84 12.80 -0.02
N ALA A 341 13.65 13.29 0.31
CA ALA A 341 13.02 13.01 1.59
C ALA A 341 12.30 11.66 1.55
N SER A 342 12.27 10.95 2.69
CA SER A 342 11.51 9.70 2.78
C SER A 342 10.01 9.98 2.70
N SER A 343 9.27 9.09 2.04
CA SER A 343 7.80 9.15 1.99
C SER A 343 7.16 9.20 3.39
N SER A 344 7.77 8.52 4.37
CA SER A 344 7.37 8.56 5.79
C SER A 344 7.42 9.96 6.40
N LEU A 345 8.36 10.82 5.97
CA LEU A 345 8.45 12.18 6.50
C LEU A 345 7.21 12.99 6.10
N TYR A 346 6.79 12.91 4.84
CA TYR A 346 5.58 13.59 4.37
C TYR A 346 4.32 13.07 5.06
N LEU A 347 4.22 11.76 5.29
CA LEU A 347 3.13 11.15 6.06
C LEU A 347 3.09 11.64 7.51
N ASN A 348 4.24 11.75 8.17
CA ASN A 348 4.35 12.26 9.54
C ASN A 348 4.01 13.75 9.63
N VAL A 349 4.45 14.57 8.65
CA VAL A 349 4.09 15.99 8.57
C VAL A 349 2.58 16.15 8.35
N MET A 350 1.98 15.34 7.47
CA MET A 350 0.56 15.35 7.20
C MET A 350 -0.26 15.00 8.45
N THR A 351 0.05 13.86 9.06
CA THR A 351 -0.65 13.39 10.28
C THR A 351 -0.39 14.30 11.49
N GLY A 352 0.81 14.86 11.60
CA GLY A 352 1.19 15.94 12.49
C GLY A 352 0.25 17.15 12.40
N GLY A 353 0.12 17.69 11.19
CA GLY A 353 -0.78 18.79 10.91
C GLY A 353 -2.23 18.49 11.27
N LEU A 354 -2.73 17.31 10.90
CA LEU A 354 -4.10 16.87 11.22
C LEU A 354 -4.35 16.77 12.73
N TRP A 355 -3.40 16.24 13.51
CA TRP A 355 -3.50 16.20 14.97
C TRP A 355 -3.55 17.61 15.58
N VAL A 356 -2.68 18.52 15.13
CA VAL A 356 -2.68 19.90 15.62
C VAL A 356 -4.00 20.61 15.30
N SER A 357 -4.53 20.42 14.09
CA SER A 357 -5.84 20.94 13.70
C SER A 357 -6.98 20.36 14.55
N LEU A 358 -7.00 19.04 14.76
CA LEU A 358 -8.01 18.37 15.60
C LEU A 358 -7.96 18.86 17.05
N LEU A 359 -6.77 18.89 17.65
CA LEU A 359 -6.57 19.36 19.02
C LEU A 359 -6.93 20.84 19.17
N SER A 360 -6.66 21.65 18.16
CA SER A 360 -7.08 23.05 18.14
C SER A 360 -8.61 23.19 18.12
N ILE A 361 -9.30 22.41 17.27
CA ILE A 361 -10.77 22.41 17.22
C ILE A 361 -11.36 21.96 18.56
N LEU A 362 -10.85 20.87 19.14
CA LEU A 362 -11.30 20.37 20.45
C LEU A 362 -11.02 21.38 21.57
N SER A 363 -9.88 22.05 21.53
CA SER A 363 -9.55 23.13 22.47
C SER A 363 -10.49 24.32 22.31
N PHE A 364 -10.79 24.75 21.08
CA PHE A 364 -11.77 25.80 20.82
C PHE A 364 -13.16 25.42 21.34
N LEU A 365 -13.61 24.19 21.06
CA LEU A 365 -14.88 23.68 21.57
C LEU A 365 -14.91 23.66 23.09
N TYR A 366 -13.84 23.22 23.75
CA TYR A 366 -13.76 23.19 25.22
C TYR A 366 -13.77 24.59 25.85
N LEU A 367 -12.85 25.48 25.43
CA LEU A 367 -12.70 26.79 26.07
C LEU A 367 -13.81 27.79 25.70
N GLN A 368 -14.50 27.62 24.56
CA GLN A 368 -15.53 28.54 24.03
C GLN A 368 -15.11 30.02 23.99
N ARG A 369 -13.80 30.27 24.10
CA ARG A 369 -13.20 31.59 24.15
C ARG A 369 -12.32 31.72 22.93
N TRP A 370 -12.62 32.73 22.12
CA TRP A 370 -11.86 33.05 20.93
C TRP A 370 -10.50 33.64 21.34
N THR A 371 -9.59 32.75 21.74
CA THR A 371 -8.19 33.10 21.97
C THR A 371 -7.43 32.94 20.67
N ARG A 372 -6.40 33.76 20.44
CA ARG A 372 -5.62 33.72 19.20
C ARG A 372 -4.87 32.39 19.03
N PHE A 373 -4.47 31.76 20.14
CA PHE A 373 -3.66 30.55 20.17
C PHE A 373 -4.26 29.33 19.41
N PRO A 374 -5.45 28.80 19.75
CA PRO A 374 -6.03 27.68 19.01
C PRO A 374 -6.23 28.05 17.54
N VAL A 375 -6.71 29.25 17.24
CA VAL A 375 -6.92 29.69 15.86
C VAL A 375 -5.62 29.69 15.06
N THR A 376 -4.53 30.21 15.61
CA THR A 376 -3.20 30.16 14.96
C THR A 376 -2.71 28.72 14.79
N ALA A 377 -2.92 27.86 15.78
CA ALA A 377 -2.56 26.45 15.71
C ALA A 377 -3.38 25.70 14.64
N LEU A 378 -4.65 26.06 14.45
CA LEU A 378 -5.51 25.47 13.42
C LEU A 378 -5.00 25.79 12.02
N TYR A 379 -4.71 27.06 11.75
CA TYR A 379 -4.15 27.49 10.46
C TYR A 379 -2.80 26.83 10.20
N LEU A 380 -1.91 26.84 11.18
CA LEU A 380 -0.59 26.23 11.05
C LEU A 380 -0.66 24.70 10.85
N GLY A 381 -1.51 24.02 11.63
CA GLY A 381 -1.76 22.58 11.49
C GLY A 381 -2.31 22.23 10.11
N SER A 382 -3.27 23.02 9.61
CA SER A 382 -3.85 22.80 8.27
C SER A 382 -2.83 23.05 7.15
N ALA A 383 -1.97 24.04 7.30
CA ALA A 383 -0.90 24.33 6.35
C ALA A 383 0.14 23.19 6.29
N PHE A 384 0.54 22.64 7.44
CA PHE A 384 1.42 21.47 7.48
C PHE A 384 0.75 20.21 6.94
N ALA A 385 -0.55 20.01 7.22
CA ALA A 385 -1.31 18.90 6.66
C ALA A 385 -1.34 18.96 5.12
N LEU A 386 -1.58 20.15 4.56
CA LEU A 386 -1.55 20.40 3.12
C LEU A 386 -0.15 20.24 2.52
N LEU A 387 0.89 20.70 3.21
CA LEU A 387 2.28 20.54 2.75
C LEU A 387 2.69 19.06 2.72
N GLY A 388 2.37 18.30 3.77
CA GLY A 388 2.63 16.86 3.82
C GLY A 388 1.82 16.10 2.75
N GLY A 389 0.54 16.44 2.59
CA GLY A 389 -0.33 15.85 1.59
C GLY A 389 0.12 16.13 0.16
N THR A 390 0.47 17.37 -0.17
CA THR A 390 0.99 17.73 -1.50
C THR A 390 2.34 17.07 -1.79
N GLY A 391 3.21 16.95 -0.78
CA GLY A 391 4.46 16.20 -0.90
C GLY A 391 4.26 14.71 -1.20
N LEU A 392 3.25 14.07 -0.59
CA LEU A 392 2.89 12.67 -0.90
C LEU A 392 2.30 12.53 -2.31
N LEU A 393 1.44 13.47 -2.73
CA LEU A 393 0.83 13.44 -4.06
C LEU A 393 1.86 13.62 -5.20
N LEU A 394 2.90 14.42 -4.95
CA LEU A 394 3.96 14.69 -5.92
C LEU A 394 5.16 13.74 -5.78
N TYR A 395 5.11 12.79 -4.85
CA TYR A 395 6.20 11.86 -4.61
C TYR A 395 6.46 11.01 -5.86
N PRO A 396 7.73 10.85 -6.29
CA PRO A 396 8.05 10.09 -7.49
C PRO A 396 7.59 8.64 -7.33
N SER A 397 6.68 8.21 -8.18
CA SER A 397 6.14 6.85 -8.15
C SER A 397 6.15 6.23 -9.54
N SER A 398 6.26 4.90 -9.61
CA SER A 398 6.24 4.18 -10.90
C SER A 398 4.90 4.33 -11.64
N ASN A 399 3.82 4.70 -10.96
CA ASN A 399 2.52 5.02 -11.56
C ASN A 399 2.55 6.29 -12.43
N ASP A 400 3.55 7.16 -12.24
CA ASP A 400 3.71 8.37 -13.06
C ASP A 400 4.13 8.06 -14.51
N PHE A 401 4.77 6.92 -14.74
CA PHE A 401 5.30 6.56 -16.06
C PHE A 401 4.20 6.17 -17.06
N ALA A 402 3.24 5.36 -16.62
CA ALA A 402 2.10 4.93 -17.43
C ALA A 402 0.93 4.48 -16.53
N PRO A 403 -0.33 4.54 -17.00
CA PRO A 403 -1.47 3.97 -16.29
C PRO A 403 -1.23 2.49 -15.94
N ALA A 404 -1.69 2.04 -14.78
CA ALA A 404 -1.37 0.70 -14.26
C ALA A 404 -1.72 -0.45 -15.23
N HIS A 405 -2.79 -0.30 -16.03
CA HIS A 405 -3.22 -1.29 -17.01
C HIS A 405 -2.33 -1.37 -18.27
N GLU A 406 -1.54 -0.33 -18.54
CA GLU A 406 -0.61 -0.28 -19.68
C GLU A 406 0.82 -0.63 -19.25
N GLN A 407 1.10 -0.74 -17.94
CA GLN A 407 2.43 -1.08 -17.46
C GLN A 407 2.75 -2.57 -17.68
N ALA A 408 3.89 -2.81 -18.31
CA ALA A 408 4.43 -4.14 -18.57
C ALA A 408 5.93 -4.22 -18.23
N VAL A 409 6.43 -5.43 -18.08
CA VAL A 409 7.84 -5.72 -17.83
C VAL A 409 8.39 -6.55 -18.97
N MET A 410 9.59 -6.19 -19.42
CA MET A 410 10.34 -6.98 -20.37
C MET A 410 11.01 -8.16 -19.67
N ILE A 411 10.69 -9.40 -20.05
CA ILE A 411 11.23 -10.59 -19.38
C ILE A 411 12.61 -10.95 -19.92
N ASN A 412 12.78 -10.90 -21.23
CA ASN A 412 14.01 -11.35 -21.91
C ASN A 412 14.86 -10.17 -22.39
N LYS A 413 16.15 -10.41 -22.58
CA LYS A 413 17.07 -9.41 -23.13
C LYS A 413 16.99 -9.40 -24.66
N GLU A 414 16.30 -8.42 -25.24
CA GLU A 414 16.14 -8.30 -26.70
C GLU A 414 16.20 -6.85 -27.19
N PRO A 415 16.60 -6.60 -28.45
CA PRO A 415 16.60 -5.28 -29.05
C PRO A 415 15.21 -4.84 -29.50
N ILE A 416 14.93 -3.56 -29.33
CA ILE A 416 13.77 -2.92 -29.92
C ILE A 416 13.98 -2.72 -31.43
N VAL A 417 12.96 -3.06 -32.19
CA VAL A 417 12.91 -2.91 -33.64
C VAL A 417 12.13 -1.64 -34.00
N ALA A 418 12.77 -0.68 -34.70
CA ALA A 418 12.22 0.65 -34.97
C ALA A 418 11.15 0.73 -36.07
N ASN A 419 10.89 -0.36 -36.80
CA ASN A 419 10.16 -0.27 -38.05
C ASN A 419 8.67 0.07 -37.84
N ASN A 420 8.12 0.92 -38.71
CA ASN A 420 6.71 1.38 -38.65
C ASN A 420 5.70 0.28 -38.96
N GLU A 421 6.14 -0.86 -39.49
CA GLU A 421 5.29 -1.99 -39.86
C GLU A 421 5.73 -3.23 -39.09
N ALA A 422 4.79 -3.82 -38.35
CA ALA A 422 4.95 -5.14 -37.77
C ALA A 422 5.13 -6.11 -38.93
N THR A 423 6.38 -6.45 -39.26
CA THR A 423 6.70 -7.32 -40.39
C THR A 423 6.00 -8.65 -40.11
N THR A 424 5.06 -9.01 -40.98
CA THR A 424 4.41 -10.31 -40.95
C THR A 424 5.51 -11.36 -40.98
N VAL A 425 5.58 -12.17 -39.94
CA VAL A 425 6.51 -13.30 -39.87
C VAL A 425 6.14 -14.23 -41.01
N THR A 426 6.92 -14.21 -42.09
CA THR A 426 6.98 -15.34 -43.02
C THR A 426 7.86 -16.40 -42.36
N ASP A 427 7.32 -17.62 -42.25
CA ASP A 427 7.91 -18.79 -41.59
C ASP A 427 9.16 -19.31 -42.31
N GLY A 428 10.21 -18.49 -42.38
CA GLY A 428 11.52 -18.83 -42.91
C GLY A 428 12.59 -18.36 -41.95
N ALA A 429 13.49 -19.26 -41.56
CA ALA A 429 14.58 -19.07 -40.60
C ALA A 429 15.60 -17.95 -40.94
N ASN A 430 15.36 -17.17 -42.01
CA ASN A 430 16.22 -16.09 -42.50
C ASN A 430 15.60 -14.68 -42.41
N SER A 431 14.43 -14.50 -41.75
CA SER A 431 13.74 -13.20 -41.70
C SER A 431 14.20 -12.20 -40.62
N LEU A 432 15.22 -12.55 -39.81
CA LEU A 432 15.89 -11.57 -38.91
C LEU A 432 16.84 -10.60 -39.64
N GLN A 433 16.91 -10.69 -40.97
CA GLN A 433 17.78 -9.90 -41.83
C GLN A 433 17.01 -8.92 -42.74
N VAL A 434 15.76 -8.59 -42.42
CA VAL A 434 15.01 -7.53 -43.12
C VAL A 434 15.27 -6.20 -42.43
N ASP A 435 16.39 -5.56 -42.80
CA ASP A 435 16.68 -4.10 -42.76
C ASP A 435 16.17 -3.28 -41.57
N SER A 436 15.96 -3.92 -40.42
CA SER A 436 15.31 -3.31 -39.28
C SER A 436 16.38 -2.75 -38.36
N LYS A 437 16.53 -1.43 -38.38
CA LYS A 437 17.54 -0.72 -37.60
C LYS A 437 17.29 -0.98 -36.10
N ARG A 438 18.15 -1.79 -35.47
CA ARG A 438 18.11 -2.05 -34.02
C ARG A 438 18.39 -0.73 -33.30
N VAL A 439 17.50 -0.31 -32.40
CA VAL A 439 17.61 0.98 -31.72
C VAL A 439 18.39 0.83 -30.41
N ILE A 440 17.87 0.04 -29.47
CA ILE A 440 18.47 -0.20 -28.14
C ILE A 440 18.15 -1.63 -27.71
N THR A 441 19.11 -2.29 -27.03
CA THR A 441 18.88 -3.58 -26.36
C THR A 441 18.28 -3.34 -24.99
N VAL A 442 17.12 -3.94 -24.72
CA VAL A 442 16.41 -3.77 -23.45
C VAL A 442 16.87 -4.85 -22.47
N PRO A 443 17.34 -4.47 -21.27
CA PRO A 443 17.67 -5.43 -20.22
C PRO A 443 16.42 -6.15 -19.70
N PRO A 444 16.58 -7.38 -19.18
CA PRO A 444 15.48 -8.10 -18.54
C PRO A 444 15.08 -7.38 -17.24
N GLY A 445 13.78 -7.37 -16.97
CA GLY A 445 13.15 -6.71 -15.82
C GLY A 445 12.86 -5.22 -16.00
N ASN A 446 13.14 -4.66 -17.19
CA ASN A 446 12.91 -3.25 -17.46
C ASN A 446 11.41 -2.93 -17.55
N LEU A 447 11.02 -1.76 -17.01
CA LEU A 447 9.65 -1.26 -17.11
C LEU A 447 9.39 -0.77 -18.54
N CYS A 448 8.20 -1.06 -19.07
CA CYS A 448 7.75 -0.54 -20.36
C CYS A 448 6.24 -0.29 -20.34
N ARG A 449 5.80 0.59 -21.23
CA ARG A 449 4.39 0.88 -21.48
C ARG A 449 3.95 0.12 -22.72
N LEU A 450 2.96 -0.74 -22.60
CA LEU A 450 2.36 -1.49 -23.69
C LEU A 450 1.33 -0.61 -24.41
N ILE A 451 1.68 -0.11 -25.60
CA ILE A 451 0.83 0.80 -26.38
C ILE A 451 -0.14 0.00 -27.27
N ALA A 452 0.36 -1.04 -27.94
CA ALA A 452 -0.45 -1.85 -28.84
C ALA A 452 0.09 -3.28 -28.94
N LYS A 453 -0.79 -4.24 -29.23
CA LYS A 453 -0.43 -5.62 -29.54
C LYS A 453 -0.96 -5.99 -30.92
N ARG A 454 -0.10 -6.49 -31.80
CA ARG A 454 -0.43 -6.92 -33.17
C ARG A 454 0.15 -8.31 -33.42
N GLY A 455 -0.68 -9.34 -33.30
CA GLY A 455 -0.27 -10.74 -33.47
C GLY A 455 0.84 -11.12 -32.50
N LYS A 456 1.98 -11.58 -33.03
CA LYS A 456 3.18 -11.96 -32.26
C LYS A 456 4.00 -10.77 -31.75
N TRP A 457 3.65 -9.53 -32.11
CA TRP A 457 4.41 -8.33 -31.76
C TRP A 457 3.66 -7.41 -30.80
N ALA A 458 4.40 -6.77 -29.90
CA ALA A 458 3.96 -5.73 -28.99
C ALA A 458 4.73 -4.44 -29.28
N TYR A 459 4.01 -3.32 -29.42
CA TYR A 459 4.59 -1.99 -29.53
C TYR A 459 4.70 -1.39 -28.13
N ILE A 460 5.94 -1.10 -27.72
CA ILE A 460 6.24 -0.63 -26.37
C ILE A 460 6.93 0.72 -26.38
N GLU A 461 6.77 1.45 -25.27
CA GLU A 461 7.53 2.65 -24.94
C GLU A 461 8.34 2.40 -23.66
N LEU A 462 9.61 2.80 -23.70
CA LEU A 462 10.53 2.72 -22.57
C LEU A 462 10.55 4.02 -21.76
N PRO A 463 11.12 4.00 -20.53
CA PRO A 463 11.23 5.20 -19.68
C PRO A 463 12.02 6.35 -20.28
N ASN A 464 12.95 6.08 -21.20
CA ASN A 464 13.70 7.09 -21.94
C ASN A 464 12.98 7.56 -23.23
N HIS A 465 11.66 7.35 -23.32
CA HIS A 465 10.82 7.70 -24.47
C HIS A 465 11.15 6.99 -25.79
N VAL A 466 12.03 5.98 -25.77
CA VAL A 466 12.32 5.15 -26.94
C VAL A 466 11.19 4.17 -27.17
N ARG A 467 10.71 4.10 -28.41
CA ARG A 467 9.58 3.24 -28.81
C ARG A 467 9.99 2.25 -29.88
N GLY A 468 9.30 1.11 -29.91
CA GLY A 468 9.38 0.18 -31.03
C GLY A 468 8.76 -1.18 -30.73
N TRP A 469 8.97 -2.12 -31.64
CA TRP A 469 8.37 -3.44 -31.60
C TRP A 469 9.26 -4.46 -30.92
N VAL A 470 8.62 -5.32 -30.13
CA VAL A 470 9.21 -6.44 -29.40
C VAL A 470 8.28 -7.66 -29.50
N PRO A 471 8.78 -8.91 -29.51
CA PRO A 471 7.90 -10.08 -29.43
C PRO A 471 7.00 -10.02 -28.20
N SER A 472 5.70 -10.22 -28.43
CA SER A 472 4.68 -10.08 -27.38
C SER A 472 4.80 -11.12 -26.25
N GLU A 473 5.54 -12.20 -26.48
CA GLU A 473 5.90 -13.21 -25.49
C GLU A 473 6.95 -12.73 -24.49
N PHE A 474 7.65 -11.63 -24.77
CA PHE A 474 8.63 -11.06 -23.85
C PHE A 474 8.08 -9.92 -22.99
N THR A 475 6.86 -9.47 -23.27
CA THR A 475 6.22 -8.36 -22.56
C THR A 475 5.08 -8.90 -21.70
N TYR A 476 5.19 -8.79 -20.37
CA TYR A 476 4.15 -9.23 -19.45
C TYR A 476 3.56 -8.06 -18.67
N PRO A 477 2.22 -7.92 -18.61
CA PRO A 477 1.59 -6.87 -17.84
C PRO A 477 1.78 -7.09 -16.33
N ILE A 478 1.99 -5.99 -15.61
CA ILE A 478 2.13 -6.01 -14.14
C ILE A 478 0.80 -6.45 -13.53
N LEU A 479 -0.29 -5.81 -13.94
CA LEU A 479 -1.64 -6.22 -13.56
C LEU A 479 -2.10 -7.46 -14.35
N PRO A 480 -2.65 -8.50 -13.69
CA PRO A 480 -3.25 -9.61 -14.41
C PRO A 480 -4.50 -9.14 -15.17
N MET A 481 -4.65 -9.59 -16.42
CA MET A 481 -5.73 -9.20 -17.35
C MET A 481 -7.17 -9.41 -16.82
N GLY A 482 -7.34 -10.15 -15.72
CA GLY A 482 -8.64 -10.34 -15.07
C GLY A 482 -9.17 -9.11 -14.33
N ARG A 483 -8.30 -8.24 -13.81
CA ARG A 483 -8.70 -7.04 -13.03
C ARG A 483 -9.00 -5.82 -13.92
N VAL A 484 -8.31 -5.72 -15.06
CA VAL A 484 -8.46 -4.65 -16.06
C VAL A 484 -9.91 -4.55 -16.58
N ARG A 485 -10.63 -5.68 -16.64
CA ARG A 485 -12.04 -5.73 -17.06
C ARG A 485 -13.00 -5.05 -16.06
N HIS A 486 -12.61 -4.89 -14.80
CA HIS A 486 -13.39 -4.23 -13.76
C HIS A 486 -13.10 -2.72 -13.69
N GLU A 487 -11.85 -2.30 -13.84
CA GLU A 487 -11.44 -0.88 -13.79
C GLU A 487 -11.86 -0.11 -15.05
N MET A 488 -11.73 -0.70 -16.26
CA MET A 488 -12.27 -0.09 -17.49
C MET A 488 -13.79 0.08 -17.48
N ARG A 489 -14.50 -0.64 -16.61
CA ARG A 489 -15.96 -0.54 -16.48
C ARG A 489 -16.39 0.57 -15.52
N GLN A 490 -15.49 1.05 -14.65
CA GLN A 490 -15.75 2.14 -13.71
C GLN A 490 -15.27 3.51 -14.20
N GLU A 491 -14.26 3.56 -15.07
CA GLU A 491 -13.85 4.82 -15.73
C GLU A 491 -14.74 5.19 -16.94
N GLY A 492 -15.67 4.30 -17.33
CA GLY A 492 -16.60 4.50 -18.44
C GLY A 492 -18.08 4.69 -18.04
N SER A 493 -18.37 4.96 -16.76
CA SER A 493 -19.75 5.18 -16.26
C SER A 493 -19.97 6.58 -15.72
#